data_AF-A0A966FDY7-F1
#
_entry.id   AF-A0A966FDY7-F1
#
_cell.length_a   1.000
_cell.length_b   1.000
_cell.length_c   1.000
_cell.angle_alpha   90.00
_cell.angle_beta   90.00
_cell.angle_gamma   90.00
#
_symmetry.space_group_name_H-M   'P 1'
#
loop_
_entity.id
_entity.type
_entity.pdbx_description
1 polymer ?
#
loop_
_entity_poly.entity_id
_entity_poly.type
_entity_poly.pdbx_seq_one_letter_code
_entity_poly.pdbx_strand_id
1 'polypeptide(L)'
;MRIRFASILLLVLLTACTISGRPTSTPTPAAPTAPPPTPIPTTESTVVSPLAILLIPADMPSDQSGLYQTTVYDLAQQAGMRFQVRNALTVGDVSTEAGLKVVIALPPDPGLAGLAAAAPQVQFLGVGIPGLTATANLSLIGASGKPVDQQAFLAGYIAAMLSPDYRVGILTQEDNPSALAAEAAFINGVHFYCGLCNPAFAPFYGYPLHIEIPADAPEGQYPAYADGLARYMV
;
A
#
# COMPACT_ATOMS: atom_id res chain seq x y z
N MET A 1 -12.06 -74.76 -8.32
CA MET A 1 -13.42 -74.53 -8.84
C MET A 1 -13.70 -73.03 -8.95
N ARG A 2 -13.13 -72.34 -9.97
CA ARG A 2 -13.30 -70.89 -10.23
C ARG A 2 -13.03 -70.49 -11.71
N ILE A 3 -13.30 -71.38 -12.67
CA ILE A 3 -12.94 -71.17 -14.10
C ILE A 3 -14.16 -71.28 -15.06
N ARG A 4 -15.40 -71.21 -14.55
CA ARG A 4 -16.62 -71.44 -15.37
C ARG A 4 -17.51 -70.21 -15.65
N PHE A 5 -16.99 -68.99 -15.55
CA PHE A 5 -17.78 -67.78 -15.82
C PHE A 5 -17.31 -66.92 -17.01
N ALA A 6 -16.18 -67.25 -17.65
CA ALA A 6 -15.61 -66.43 -18.73
C ALA A 6 -16.00 -66.88 -20.16
N SER A 7 -16.78 -67.95 -20.31
CA SER A 7 -17.00 -68.61 -21.62
C SER A 7 -18.40 -68.43 -22.22
N ILE A 8 -19.24 -67.57 -21.65
CA ILE A 8 -20.66 -67.41 -22.07
C ILE A 8 -20.94 -66.08 -22.79
N LEU A 9 -20.00 -65.12 -22.83
CA LEU A 9 -20.21 -63.82 -23.49
C LEU A 9 -19.63 -63.71 -24.92
N LEU A 10 -18.98 -64.76 -25.43
CA LEU A 10 -18.37 -64.77 -26.77
C LEU A 10 -19.25 -65.43 -27.84
N LEU A 11 -20.46 -65.88 -27.49
CA LEU A 11 -21.33 -66.69 -28.37
C LEU A 11 -22.62 -66.00 -28.80
N VAL A 12 -22.72 -64.69 -28.61
CA VAL A 12 -23.93 -63.92 -28.91
C VAL A 12 -23.64 -62.98 -30.09
N LEU A 13 -24.00 -63.47 -31.28
CA LEU A 13 -24.56 -62.69 -32.40
C LEU A 13 -23.55 -61.77 -33.13
N LEU A 14 -22.99 -62.06 -34.32
CA LEU A 14 -23.50 -62.79 -35.49
C LEU A 14 -24.88 -62.32 -35.97
N THR A 15 -24.92 -61.14 -36.58
CA THR A 15 -25.93 -60.69 -37.56
C THR A 15 -25.21 -59.85 -38.63
N ALA A 16 -24.77 -60.45 -39.75
CA ALA A 16 -25.50 -60.52 -41.02
C ALA A 16 -25.79 -59.17 -41.69
N CYS A 17 -25.08 -58.85 -42.78
CA CYS A 17 -25.68 -58.76 -44.12
C CYS A 17 -24.66 -58.47 -45.23
N THR A 18 -24.69 -59.34 -46.23
CA THR A 18 -24.06 -59.28 -47.55
C THR A 18 -24.80 -58.31 -48.49
N ILE A 19 -24.12 -57.63 -49.41
CA ILE A 19 -24.68 -57.24 -50.72
C ILE A 19 -23.57 -57.13 -51.79
N SER A 20 -23.90 -57.72 -52.95
CA SER A 20 -23.15 -57.93 -54.19
C SER A 20 -22.58 -56.68 -54.87
N GLY A 21 -21.51 -56.88 -55.66
CA GLY A 21 -20.84 -55.84 -56.44
C GLY A 21 -21.23 -55.71 -57.92
N ARG A 22 -20.71 -54.65 -58.55
CA ARG A 22 -20.28 -54.46 -59.97
C ARG A 22 -20.00 -52.96 -60.24
N PRO A 23 -19.40 -52.53 -61.37
CA PRO A 23 -18.06 -52.80 -61.90
C PRO A 23 -17.20 -51.53 -62.09
N THR A 24 -15.92 -51.76 -62.40
CA THR A 24 -14.91 -50.94 -63.10
C THR A 24 -15.25 -49.53 -63.59
N SER A 25 -14.43 -48.55 -63.18
CA SER A 25 -13.81 -47.56 -64.08
C SER A 25 -12.50 -47.03 -63.51
N THR A 26 -11.44 -47.16 -64.31
CA THR A 26 -10.10 -46.58 -64.10
C THR A 26 -10.16 -45.07 -64.35
N PRO A 27 -9.46 -44.25 -63.54
CA PRO A 27 -8.41 -43.43 -64.15
C PRO A 27 -7.15 -43.25 -63.27
N THR A 28 -6.00 -43.30 -63.95
CA THR A 28 -4.78 -42.48 -63.80
C THR A 28 -4.29 -42.06 -62.39
N PRO A 29 -3.03 -42.38 -62.00
CA PRO A 29 -2.44 -41.90 -60.75
C PRO A 29 -2.31 -40.37 -60.72
N ALA A 30 -2.99 -39.71 -59.77
CA ALA A 30 -2.72 -38.34 -59.39
C ALA A 30 -1.60 -38.30 -58.33
N ALA A 31 -0.72 -37.31 -58.44
CA ALA A 31 0.42 -37.07 -57.57
C ALA A 31 0.03 -36.93 -56.06
N PRO A 32 0.96 -37.17 -55.11
CA PRO A 32 0.66 -37.11 -53.69
C PRO A 32 0.29 -35.69 -53.28
N THR A 33 -0.96 -35.47 -52.88
CA THR A 33 -1.40 -34.25 -52.20
C THR A 33 -0.85 -34.27 -50.75
N ALA A 34 -0.28 -33.14 -50.33
CA ALA A 34 0.30 -32.93 -49.01
C ALA A 34 -0.68 -33.26 -47.86
N PRO A 35 -0.18 -33.75 -46.71
CA PRO A 35 -1.02 -34.02 -45.54
C PRO A 35 -1.70 -32.74 -45.03
N PRO A 36 -2.91 -32.85 -44.46
CA PRO A 36 -3.65 -31.70 -43.92
C PRO A 36 -2.86 -30.98 -42.82
N PRO A 37 -2.99 -29.65 -42.68
CA PRO A 37 -2.29 -28.90 -41.64
C PRO A 37 -2.73 -29.38 -40.26
N THR A 38 -1.75 -29.75 -39.43
CA THR A 38 -1.91 -30.02 -38.00
C THR A 38 -2.62 -28.83 -37.34
N PRO A 39 -3.66 -29.04 -36.51
CA PRO A 39 -4.25 -27.94 -35.74
C PRO A 39 -3.17 -27.37 -34.81
N ILE A 40 -2.87 -26.09 -34.99
CA ILE A 40 -2.00 -25.32 -34.11
C ILE A 40 -2.73 -25.21 -32.77
N PRO A 41 -2.09 -25.51 -31.62
CA PRO A 41 -2.73 -25.33 -30.33
C PRO A 41 -3.13 -23.87 -30.15
N THR A 42 -4.42 -23.62 -29.98
CA THR A 42 -4.97 -22.33 -29.58
C THR A 42 -4.30 -21.92 -28.26
N THR A 43 -3.67 -20.75 -28.23
CA THR A 43 -3.10 -20.14 -27.02
C THR A 43 -4.18 -20.06 -25.95
N GLU A 44 -4.08 -20.92 -24.96
CA GLU A 44 -4.89 -20.90 -23.75
C GLU A 44 -4.60 -19.59 -23.02
N SER A 45 -5.63 -18.76 -22.85
CA SER A 45 -5.54 -17.48 -22.15
C SER A 45 -5.04 -17.74 -20.73
N THR A 46 -3.76 -17.48 -20.49
CA THR A 46 -3.14 -17.68 -19.19
C THR A 46 -3.79 -16.66 -18.25
N VAL A 47 -4.56 -17.12 -17.28
CA VAL A 47 -5.20 -16.24 -16.28
C VAL A 47 -4.07 -15.56 -15.49
N VAL A 48 -3.76 -14.31 -15.85
CA VAL A 48 -2.73 -13.54 -15.17
C VAL A 48 -3.31 -13.05 -13.85
N SER A 49 -2.79 -13.59 -12.74
CA SER A 49 -3.18 -13.16 -11.40
C SER A 49 -2.80 -11.69 -11.17
N PRO A 50 -3.69 -10.87 -10.59
CA PRO A 50 -3.45 -9.45 -10.37
C PRO A 50 -2.28 -9.22 -9.42
N LEU A 51 -1.47 -8.18 -9.68
CA LEU A 51 -0.25 -7.85 -8.95
C LEU A 51 -0.35 -6.46 -8.31
N ALA A 52 0.06 -6.38 -7.04
CA ALA A 52 0.30 -5.15 -6.30
C ALA A 52 1.79 -5.01 -5.99
N ILE A 53 2.35 -3.84 -6.29
CA ILE A 53 3.76 -3.51 -5.99
C ILE A 53 3.81 -2.44 -4.91
N LEU A 54 4.62 -2.65 -3.89
CA LEU A 54 4.98 -1.65 -2.89
C LEU A 54 6.41 -1.16 -3.14
N LEU A 55 6.55 0.16 -3.30
CA LEU A 55 7.83 0.85 -3.44
C LEU A 55 8.27 1.38 -2.08
N ILE A 56 9.36 0.82 -1.58
CA ILE A 56 9.97 1.20 -0.30
C ILE A 56 11.40 1.66 -0.59
N PRO A 57 11.79 2.86 -0.17
CA PRO A 57 13.15 3.32 -0.39
C PRO A 57 14.12 2.54 0.52
N ALA A 58 15.34 2.35 0.03
CA ALA A 58 16.32 1.45 0.67
C ALA A 58 16.83 1.96 2.03
N ASP A 59 16.66 3.24 2.31
CA ASP A 59 17.07 3.95 3.53
C ASP A 59 15.97 3.99 4.61
N MET A 60 14.79 3.42 4.36
CA MET A 60 13.71 3.39 5.34
C MET A 60 14.08 2.50 6.56
N PRO A 61 13.84 2.97 7.80
CA PRO A 61 14.02 2.18 9.01
C PRO A 61 13.26 0.84 8.99
N SER A 62 13.86 -0.21 9.57
CA SER A 62 13.35 -1.58 9.48
C SER A 62 11.98 -1.76 10.13
N ASP A 63 11.72 -1.05 11.22
CA ASP A 63 10.43 -1.04 11.93
C ASP A 63 9.30 -0.48 11.07
N GLN A 64 9.53 0.66 10.42
CA GLN A 64 8.55 1.29 9.53
C GLN A 64 8.36 0.48 8.26
N SER A 65 9.45 0.02 7.64
CA SER A 65 9.38 -0.80 6.43
C SER A 65 8.59 -2.10 6.66
N GLY A 66 8.79 -2.75 7.81
CA GLY A 66 8.05 -3.96 8.19
C GLY A 66 6.55 -3.71 8.40
N LEU A 67 6.19 -2.58 9.02
CA LEU A 67 4.80 -2.17 9.17
C LEU A 67 4.10 -2.02 7.82
N TYR A 68 4.71 -1.28 6.87
CA TYR A 68 4.14 -1.07 5.54
C TYR A 68 4.07 -2.37 4.73
N GLN A 69 5.13 -3.18 4.75
CA GLN A 69 5.13 -4.47 4.04
C GLN A 69 4.03 -5.39 4.56
N THR A 70 3.90 -5.53 5.87
CA THR A 70 2.88 -6.39 6.48
C THR A 70 1.48 -5.90 6.14
N THR A 71 1.24 -4.59 6.31
CA THR A 71 -0.07 -3.99 6.03
C THR A 71 -0.48 -4.20 4.57
N VAL A 72 0.40 -3.88 3.62
CA VAL A 72 0.08 -4.00 2.20
C VAL A 72 0.01 -5.45 1.76
N TYR A 73 0.86 -6.32 2.32
CA TYR A 73 0.79 -7.76 2.08
C TYR A 73 -0.58 -8.32 2.48
N ASP A 74 -1.05 -8.03 3.70
CA ASP A 74 -2.33 -8.51 4.19
C ASP A 74 -3.50 -8.01 3.32
N LEU A 75 -3.48 -6.73 2.94
CA LEU A 75 -4.48 -6.17 2.01
C LEU A 75 -4.43 -6.85 0.64
N ALA A 76 -3.23 -7.08 0.09
CA ALA A 76 -3.07 -7.75 -1.20
C ALA A 76 -3.58 -9.20 -1.15
N GLN A 77 -3.29 -9.93 -0.08
CA GLN A 77 -3.79 -11.30 0.12
C GLN A 77 -5.32 -11.34 0.22
N GLN A 78 -5.92 -10.42 0.98
CA GLN A 78 -7.39 -10.31 1.08
C GLN A 78 -8.05 -10.00 -0.27
N ALA A 79 -7.38 -9.23 -1.12
CA ALA A 79 -7.83 -8.92 -2.47
C ALA A 79 -7.50 -10.00 -3.51
N GLY A 80 -6.86 -11.12 -3.12
CA GLY A 80 -6.42 -12.17 -4.05
C GLY A 80 -5.34 -11.72 -5.03
N MET A 81 -4.56 -10.70 -4.66
CA MET A 81 -3.47 -10.16 -5.46
C MET A 81 -2.12 -10.75 -5.03
N ARG A 82 -1.24 -10.93 -6.01
CA ARG A 82 0.18 -11.15 -5.77
C ARG A 82 0.77 -9.87 -5.19
N PHE A 83 1.74 -10.03 -4.30
CA PHE A 83 2.43 -8.92 -3.66
C PHE A 83 3.92 -8.96 -3.99
N GLN A 84 4.50 -7.80 -4.29
CA GLN A 84 5.92 -7.64 -4.52
C GLN A 84 6.41 -6.32 -3.91
N VAL A 85 7.58 -6.36 -3.29
CA VAL A 85 8.29 -5.17 -2.80
C VAL A 85 9.42 -4.85 -3.78
N ARG A 86 9.56 -3.57 -4.15
CA ARG A 86 10.68 -3.07 -4.96
C ARG A 86 11.20 -1.77 -4.35
N ASN A 87 12.46 -1.46 -4.65
CA ASN A 87 13.06 -0.20 -4.20
C ASN A 87 12.93 0.92 -5.24
N ALA A 88 12.71 0.55 -6.49
CA ALA A 88 12.52 1.46 -7.60
C ALA A 88 11.67 0.81 -8.69
N LEU A 89 11.00 1.64 -9.48
CA LEU A 89 10.17 1.22 -10.60
C LEU A 89 10.32 2.22 -11.74
N THR A 90 10.55 1.71 -12.95
CA THR A 90 10.65 2.52 -14.16
C THR A 90 9.38 2.40 -15.00
N VAL A 91 9.15 3.36 -15.91
CA VAL A 91 8.02 3.32 -16.85
C VAL A 91 8.01 2.04 -17.70
N GLY A 92 9.20 1.55 -18.07
CA GLY A 92 9.35 0.30 -18.81
C GLY A 92 8.86 -0.90 -18.01
N ASP A 93 9.20 -0.98 -16.72
CA ASP A 93 8.77 -2.05 -15.84
C ASP A 93 7.24 -2.12 -15.77
N VAL A 94 6.58 -1.00 -15.51
CA VAL A 94 5.11 -0.91 -15.38
C VAL A 94 4.38 -1.45 -16.61
N SER A 95 4.97 -1.26 -17.79
CA SER A 95 4.38 -1.69 -19.07
C SER A 95 4.59 -3.19 -19.35
N THR A 96 5.65 -3.78 -18.77
CA THR A 96 6.02 -5.19 -18.99
C THR A 96 5.49 -6.14 -17.92
N GLU A 97 5.15 -5.64 -16.73
CA GLU A 97 4.66 -6.44 -15.62
C GLU A 97 3.22 -6.91 -15.88
N ALA A 98 3.10 -8.18 -16.27
CA ALA A 98 1.80 -8.78 -16.57
C ALA A 98 0.92 -8.81 -15.32
N GLY A 99 -0.28 -8.23 -15.42
CA GLY A 99 -1.28 -8.25 -14.35
C GLY A 99 -1.11 -7.16 -13.30
N LEU A 100 -0.20 -6.20 -13.48
CA LEU A 100 -0.07 -5.06 -12.56
C LEU A 100 -1.37 -4.27 -12.49
N LYS A 101 -1.91 -4.12 -11.27
CA LYS A 101 -3.14 -3.37 -10.99
C LYS A 101 -2.92 -2.20 -10.07
N VAL A 102 -2.03 -2.34 -9.08
CA VAL A 102 -1.81 -1.33 -8.05
C VAL A 102 -0.32 -1.13 -7.80
N VAL A 103 0.11 0.13 -7.73
CA VAL A 103 1.46 0.53 -7.28
C VAL A 103 1.30 1.48 -6.11
N ILE A 104 1.93 1.15 -4.98
CA ILE A 104 1.92 1.96 -3.76
C ILE A 104 3.33 2.48 -3.56
N ALA A 105 3.50 3.78 -3.36
CA ALA A 105 4.81 4.37 -3.08
C ALA A 105 4.82 5.21 -1.82
N LEU A 106 5.95 5.11 -1.11
CA LEU A 106 6.28 5.89 0.07
C LEU A 106 7.30 6.99 -0.31
N PRO A 107 7.47 8.03 0.52
CA PRO A 107 8.43 9.09 0.27
C PRO A 107 9.86 8.54 0.34
N PRO A 108 10.81 9.06 -0.46
CA PRO A 108 10.69 10.18 -1.41
C PRO A 108 9.93 9.81 -2.71
N ASP A 109 9.42 10.81 -3.45
CA ASP A 109 8.66 10.58 -4.69
C ASP A 109 9.51 9.84 -5.75
N PRO A 110 9.11 8.63 -6.19
CA PRO A 110 9.81 7.91 -7.26
C PRO A 110 9.46 8.44 -8.67
N GLY A 111 8.70 9.53 -8.78
CA GLY A 111 8.18 10.04 -10.05
C GLY A 111 6.80 9.48 -10.38
N LEU A 112 5.93 9.35 -9.36
CA LEU A 112 4.61 8.74 -9.49
C LEU A 112 3.75 9.38 -10.59
N ALA A 113 3.82 10.70 -10.76
CA ALA A 113 3.06 11.40 -11.79
C ALA A 113 3.40 10.92 -13.21
N GLY A 114 4.68 10.67 -13.49
CA GLY A 114 5.13 10.14 -14.77
C GLY A 114 4.73 8.68 -14.97
N LEU A 115 4.84 7.86 -13.92
CA LEU A 115 4.40 6.46 -13.95
C LEU A 115 2.89 6.35 -14.19
N ALA A 116 2.09 7.19 -13.53
CA ALA A 116 0.64 7.25 -13.69
C ALA A 116 0.22 7.66 -15.10
N ALA A 117 0.92 8.63 -15.70
CA ALA A 117 0.67 9.05 -17.08
C ALA A 117 0.99 7.95 -18.10
N ALA A 118 2.03 7.16 -17.86
CA ALA A 118 2.45 6.10 -18.77
C ALA A 118 1.59 4.83 -18.71
N ALA A 119 0.88 4.60 -17.60
CA ALA A 119 0.06 3.41 -17.39
C ALA A 119 -1.33 3.75 -16.84
N PRO A 120 -2.25 4.27 -17.68
CA PRO A 120 -3.58 4.69 -17.25
C PRO A 120 -4.44 3.53 -16.71
N GLN A 121 -4.12 2.29 -17.06
CA GLN A 121 -4.80 1.08 -16.58
C GLN A 121 -4.39 0.64 -15.17
N VAL A 122 -3.32 1.22 -14.60
CA VAL A 122 -2.79 0.90 -13.27
C VAL A 122 -3.21 1.99 -12.28
N GLN A 123 -3.61 1.59 -11.08
CA GLN A 123 -3.91 2.50 -9.99
C GLN A 123 -2.64 2.78 -9.18
N PHE A 124 -2.35 4.05 -8.95
CA PHE A 124 -1.20 4.50 -8.17
C PHE A 124 -1.68 5.11 -6.85
N LEU A 125 -0.95 4.80 -5.78
CA LEU A 125 -1.20 5.35 -4.45
C LEU A 125 0.10 5.96 -3.92
N GLY A 126 0.13 7.28 -3.76
CA GLY A 126 1.18 7.96 -3.02
C GLY A 126 0.79 8.11 -1.56
N VAL A 127 1.62 7.64 -0.63
CA VAL A 127 1.37 7.76 0.82
C VAL A 127 2.42 8.68 1.42
N GLY A 128 1.99 9.81 1.98
CA GLY A 128 2.84 10.78 2.68
C GLY A 128 3.78 11.58 1.77
N ILE A 129 3.58 11.55 0.45
CA ILE A 129 4.45 12.24 -0.51
C ILE A 129 3.92 13.67 -0.73
N PRO A 130 4.65 14.72 -0.28
CA PRO A 130 4.20 16.09 -0.44
C PRO A 130 4.34 16.57 -1.89
N GLY A 131 3.49 17.54 -2.27
CA GLY A 131 3.58 18.22 -3.57
C GLY A 131 2.99 17.46 -4.77
N LEU A 132 2.49 16.23 -4.57
CA LEU A 132 1.76 15.52 -5.62
C LEU A 132 0.31 16.02 -5.74
N THR A 133 -0.21 15.99 -6.96
CA THR A 133 -1.63 16.27 -7.25
C THR A 133 -2.32 14.98 -7.69
N ALA A 134 -3.47 14.68 -7.09
CA ALA A 134 -4.24 13.49 -7.45
C ALA A 134 -4.77 13.58 -8.89
N THR A 135 -4.81 12.44 -9.58
CA THR A 135 -5.34 12.30 -10.94
C THR A 135 -6.34 11.12 -11.00
N ALA A 136 -6.88 10.82 -12.19
CA ALA A 136 -7.87 9.74 -12.35
C ALA A 136 -7.37 8.35 -11.93
N ASN A 137 -6.05 8.11 -11.99
CA ASN A 137 -5.41 6.86 -11.59
C ASN A 137 -4.29 7.07 -10.56
N LEU A 138 -4.20 8.24 -9.93
CA LEU A 138 -3.26 8.54 -8.84
C LEU A 138 -4.04 9.07 -7.64
N SER A 139 -4.14 8.25 -6.60
CA SER A 139 -4.68 8.62 -5.31
C SER A 139 -3.56 8.99 -4.34
N LEU A 140 -3.85 9.89 -3.39
CA LEU A 140 -2.88 10.38 -2.43
C LEU A 140 -3.45 10.29 -1.01
N ILE A 141 -2.64 9.77 -0.08
CA ILE A 141 -2.95 9.76 1.36
C ILE A 141 -1.88 10.59 2.06
N GLY A 142 -2.27 11.56 2.86
CA GLY A 142 -1.31 12.37 3.63
C GLY A 142 -0.38 13.23 2.77
N ALA A 143 -0.76 13.58 1.54
CA ALA A 143 0.00 14.49 0.68
C ALA A 143 0.18 15.89 1.30
N SER A 144 -0.70 16.29 2.21
CA SER A 144 -0.56 17.51 3.01
C SER A 144 0.44 17.38 4.16
N GLY A 145 1.12 16.22 4.30
CA GLY A 145 1.99 15.90 5.43
C GLY A 145 1.25 15.28 6.61
N LYS A 146 1.99 15.06 7.71
CA LYS A 146 1.39 14.65 9.00
C LYS A 146 0.55 15.82 9.53
N PRO A 147 -0.68 15.60 10.02
CA PRO A 147 -1.53 16.65 10.60
C PRO A 147 -1.04 16.97 12.02
N VAL A 148 0.17 17.54 12.11
CA VAL A 148 0.85 17.85 13.38
C VAL A 148 0.01 18.81 14.23
N ASP A 149 -0.69 19.74 13.58
CA ASP A 149 -1.66 20.64 14.20
C ASP A 149 -2.80 19.88 14.89
N GLN A 150 -3.46 18.95 14.21
CA GLN A 150 -4.57 18.18 14.79
C GLN A 150 -4.10 17.30 15.94
N GLN A 151 -2.92 16.69 15.80
CA GLN A 151 -2.31 15.89 16.86
C GLN A 151 -1.96 16.75 18.07
N ALA A 152 -1.37 17.91 17.86
CA ALA A 152 -0.98 18.83 18.92
C ALA A 152 -2.19 19.43 19.63
N PHE A 153 -3.27 19.76 18.91
CA PHE A 153 -4.53 20.19 19.51
C PHE A 153 -5.09 19.14 20.46
N LEU A 154 -5.18 17.89 20.01
CA LEU A 154 -5.67 16.80 20.86
C LEU A 154 -4.73 16.55 22.05
N ALA A 155 -3.41 16.63 21.84
CA ALA A 155 -2.43 16.51 22.91
C ALA A 155 -2.61 17.61 23.97
N GLY A 156 -2.82 18.87 23.56
CA GLY A 156 -3.09 19.99 24.47
C GLY A 156 -4.38 19.82 25.26
N TYR A 157 -5.46 19.42 24.58
CA TYR A 157 -6.74 19.14 25.22
C TYR A 157 -6.63 18.05 26.29
N ILE A 158 -5.98 16.94 25.94
CA ILE A 158 -5.76 15.81 26.87
C ILE A 158 -4.82 16.22 28.00
N ALA A 159 -3.75 16.95 27.71
CA ALA A 159 -2.81 17.42 28.73
C ALA A 159 -3.54 18.27 29.77
N ALA A 160 -4.36 19.24 29.34
CA ALA A 160 -5.13 20.09 30.24
C ALA A 160 -6.17 19.29 31.05
N MET A 161 -6.76 18.24 30.46
CA MET A 161 -7.69 17.34 31.16
C MET A 161 -7.03 16.51 32.25
N LEU A 162 -5.82 16.03 32.01
CA LEU A 162 -5.12 15.12 32.92
C LEU A 162 -4.27 15.84 33.97
N SER A 163 -3.94 17.11 33.74
CA SER A 163 -3.01 17.85 34.60
C SER A 163 -3.76 18.65 35.67
N PRO A 164 -3.46 18.44 36.96
CA PRO A 164 -3.99 19.26 38.03
C PRO A 164 -3.67 20.73 37.80
N ASP A 165 -4.63 21.61 38.11
CA ASP A 165 -4.51 23.07 37.95
C ASP A 165 -4.06 23.51 36.54
N TYR A 166 -4.28 22.67 35.52
CA TYR A 166 -3.93 22.93 34.12
C TYR A 166 -2.43 23.20 33.91
N ARG A 167 -1.57 22.64 34.76
CA ARG A 167 -0.11 22.83 34.70
C ARG A 167 0.48 22.05 33.55
N VAL A 168 0.40 22.63 32.36
CA VAL A 168 0.84 22.01 31.11
C VAL A 168 1.77 22.94 30.36
N GLY A 169 2.52 22.38 29.44
CA GLY A 169 3.27 23.16 28.49
C GLY A 169 3.77 22.34 27.33
N ILE A 170 4.34 23.05 26.36
CA ILE A 170 4.87 22.49 25.13
C ILE A 170 6.32 22.95 24.94
N LEU A 171 7.11 22.03 24.40
CA LEU A 171 8.48 22.27 23.98
C LEU A 171 8.52 22.14 22.46
N THR A 172 8.97 23.19 21.77
CA THR A 172 9.01 23.28 20.31
C THR A 172 10.42 23.64 19.84
N GLN A 173 10.74 23.35 18.58
CA GLN A 173 12.01 23.77 17.98
C GLN A 173 11.80 25.08 17.23
N GLU A 174 12.68 26.05 17.46
CA GLU A 174 12.68 27.34 16.76
C GLU A 174 12.92 27.14 15.25
N ASP A 175 12.47 28.11 14.44
CA ASP A 175 12.57 28.11 12.97
C ASP A 175 11.98 26.87 12.26
N ASN A 176 11.12 26.10 12.94
CA ASN A 176 10.43 24.97 12.35
C ASN A 176 8.94 25.29 12.14
N PRO A 177 8.47 25.45 10.88
CA PRO A 177 7.07 25.75 10.59
C PRO A 177 6.07 24.72 11.15
N SER A 178 6.45 23.45 11.21
CA SER A 178 5.61 22.41 11.82
C SER A 178 5.57 22.54 13.35
N ALA A 179 6.65 23.00 13.99
CA ALA A 179 6.67 23.26 15.42
C ALA A 179 5.80 24.47 15.79
N LEU A 180 5.86 25.56 15.01
CA LEU A 180 4.99 26.71 15.18
C LEU A 180 3.50 26.34 15.04
N ALA A 181 3.16 25.52 14.04
CA ALA A 181 1.80 25.00 13.87
C ALA A 181 1.37 24.10 15.04
N ALA A 182 2.29 23.25 15.54
CA ALA A 182 2.04 22.40 16.70
C ALA A 182 1.77 23.24 17.97
N GLU A 183 2.57 24.27 18.21
CA GLU A 183 2.44 25.15 19.37
C GLU A 183 1.09 25.86 19.39
N ALA A 184 0.75 26.54 18.30
CA ALA A 184 -0.52 27.24 18.19
C ALA A 184 -1.71 26.28 18.40
N ALA A 185 -1.64 25.07 17.80
CA ALA A 185 -2.70 24.09 17.95
C ALA A 185 -2.78 23.50 19.36
N PHE A 186 -1.65 23.22 20.00
CA PHE A 186 -1.57 22.74 21.39
C PHE A 186 -2.18 23.75 22.36
N ILE A 187 -1.78 25.03 22.25
CA ILE A 187 -2.31 26.11 23.09
C ILE A 187 -3.83 26.23 22.91
N ASN A 188 -4.31 26.16 21.68
CA ASN A 188 -5.75 26.15 21.40
C ASN A 188 -6.45 24.93 22.02
N GLY A 189 -5.83 23.75 21.98
CA GLY A 189 -6.35 22.54 22.63
C GLY A 189 -6.47 22.68 24.14
N VAL A 190 -5.45 23.26 24.79
CA VAL A 190 -5.45 23.54 26.23
C VAL A 190 -6.58 24.50 26.59
N HIS A 191 -6.66 25.66 25.92
CA HIS A 191 -7.72 26.64 26.15
C HIS A 191 -9.12 26.10 25.84
N PHE A 192 -9.24 25.19 24.87
CA PHE A 192 -10.52 24.55 24.56
C PHE A 192 -11.05 23.73 25.74
N TYR A 193 -10.17 23.13 26.55
CA TYR A 193 -10.56 22.41 27.76
C TYR A 193 -10.77 23.33 28.96
N CYS A 194 -9.77 24.14 29.33
CA CYS A 194 -9.77 24.89 30.59
C CYS A 194 -10.24 26.35 30.50
N GLY A 195 -10.49 26.86 29.29
CA GLY A 195 -10.88 28.25 29.06
C GLY A 195 -9.77 29.22 29.47
N LEU A 196 -9.88 29.78 30.67
CA LEU A 196 -8.90 30.73 31.23
C LEU A 196 -7.68 30.03 31.87
N CYS A 197 -7.75 28.71 32.09
CA CYS A 197 -6.64 27.90 32.60
C CYS A 197 -6.01 28.48 33.87
N ASN A 198 -6.85 28.97 34.77
CA ASN A 198 -6.45 29.64 36.00
C ASN A 198 -6.21 28.59 37.11
N PRO A 199 -4.97 28.43 37.61
CA PRO A 199 -4.66 27.46 38.66
C PRO A 199 -5.29 27.87 40.01
N ALA A 200 -5.79 26.90 40.78
CA ALA A 200 -6.40 27.18 42.08
C ALA A 200 -5.35 27.44 43.18
N PHE A 201 -4.15 26.88 43.02
CA PHE A 201 -3.05 26.99 43.98
C PHE A 201 -1.78 27.53 43.33
N ALA A 202 -0.98 28.24 44.12
CA ALA A 202 0.32 28.74 43.67
C ALA A 202 1.23 27.57 43.21
N PRO A 203 2.11 27.80 42.21
CA PRO A 203 2.41 29.09 41.60
C PRO A 203 1.43 29.51 40.47
N PHE A 204 1.09 30.80 40.45
CA PHE A 204 0.15 31.41 39.50
C PHE A 204 0.84 31.84 38.20
N TYR A 205 1.29 30.87 37.41
CA TYR A 205 1.78 31.12 36.05
C TYR A 205 0.63 31.15 35.03
N GLY A 206 0.88 31.79 33.88
CA GLY A 206 -0.01 31.68 32.73
C GLY A 206 0.25 30.37 32.01
N TYR A 207 -0.62 29.38 32.23
CA TYR A 207 -0.58 28.11 31.49
C TYR A 207 -1.46 28.20 30.24
N PRO A 208 -1.11 27.51 29.13
CA PRO A 208 0.06 26.64 28.97
C PRO A 208 1.38 27.40 28.91
N LEU A 209 2.45 26.79 29.42
CA LEU A 209 3.82 27.27 29.19
C LEU A 209 4.31 26.84 27.81
N HIS A 210 5.10 27.66 27.15
CA HIS A 210 5.79 27.30 25.92
C HIS A 210 7.27 27.60 26.08
N ILE A 211 8.12 26.68 25.62
CA ILE A 211 9.56 26.85 25.61
C ILE A 211 10.05 26.43 24.22
N GLU A 212 10.76 27.32 23.57
CA GLU A 212 11.40 27.05 22.28
C GLU A 212 12.86 26.61 22.52
N ILE A 213 13.26 25.57 21.80
CA ILE A 213 14.65 25.13 21.69
C ILE A 213 15.26 25.84 20.48
N PRO A 214 16.37 26.58 20.64
CA PRO A 214 17.05 27.21 19.53
C PRO A 214 17.40 26.22 18.41
N ALA A 215 17.29 26.66 17.16
CA ALA A 215 17.52 25.81 16.00
C ALA A 215 18.95 25.22 15.93
N ASP A 216 19.93 25.90 16.55
CA ASP A 216 21.33 25.51 16.61
C ASP A 216 21.71 24.73 17.90
N ALA A 217 20.76 24.52 18.81
CA ALA A 217 21.03 23.81 20.05
C ALA A 217 21.35 22.33 19.78
N PRO A 218 22.45 21.77 20.32
CA PRO A 218 22.77 20.36 20.14
C PRO A 218 21.80 19.49 20.96
N GLU A 219 21.42 18.32 20.42
CA GLU A 219 20.45 17.40 21.04
C GLU A 219 20.77 17.04 22.49
N GLY A 220 22.06 16.96 22.84
CA GLY A 220 22.51 16.70 24.22
C GLY A 220 22.12 17.78 25.24
N GLN A 221 21.70 18.97 24.79
CA GLN A 221 21.22 20.06 25.65
C GLN A 221 19.69 20.09 25.80
N TYR A 222 18.94 19.31 25.01
CA TYR A 222 17.47 19.28 25.07
C TYR A 222 16.92 18.96 26.47
N PRO A 223 17.52 18.06 27.27
CA PRO A 223 17.07 17.81 28.64
C PRO A 223 17.04 19.07 29.52
N ALA A 224 17.94 20.04 29.32
CA ALA A 224 17.97 21.27 30.11
C ALA A 224 16.74 22.16 29.87
N TYR A 225 16.22 22.18 28.64
CA TYR A 225 14.99 22.90 28.31
C TYR A 225 13.75 22.21 28.91
N ALA A 226 13.73 20.87 28.87
CA ALA A 226 12.69 20.07 29.50
C ALA A 226 12.68 20.24 31.03
N ASP A 227 13.86 20.25 31.67
CA ASP A 227 14.00 20.53 33.11
C ASP A 227 13.48 21.92 33.47
N GLY A 228 13.71 22.91 32.59
CA GLY A 228 13.15 24.25 32.70
C GLY A 228 11.63 24.19 32.81
N LEU A 229 10.97 23.49 31.89
CA LEU A 229 9.52 23.32 31.88
C LEU A 229 9.00 22.61 33.15
N ALA A 230 9.66 21.53 33.55
CA ALA A 230 9.27 20.72 34.70
C ALA A 230 9.28 21.52 36.02
N ARG A 231 10.22 22.44 36.20
CA ARG A 231 10.30 23.30 37.40
C ARG A 231 9.07 24.18 37.60
N TYR A 232 8.37 24.53 36.53
CA TYR A 232 7.16 25.33 36.61
C TYR A 232 5.90 24.49 36.82
N MET A 233 5.98 23.16 36.72
CA MET A 233 4.81 22.26 36.82
C MET A 233 4.56 21.72 38.24
N VAL A 234 5.53 21.85 39.16
CA VAL A 234 5.46 21.31 40.54
C VAL A 234 5.01 22.35 41.55
#